data_AF-A0A2X3I985-F1
#
_entry.id   AF-A0A2X3I985-F1
#
_cell.length_a   1.000
_cell.length_b   1.000
_cell.length_c   1.000
_cell.angle_alpha   90.00
_cell.angle_beta   90.00
_cell.angle_gamma   90.00
#
_symmetry.space_group_name_H-M   'P 1'
#
loop_
_entity.id
_entity.type
_entity.pdbx_description
1 polymer ?
#
loop_
_entity_poly.entity_id
_entity_poly.type
_entity_poly.pdbx_seq_one_letter_code
_entity_poly.pdbx_strand_id
1 'polypeptide(L)' 'MHYLQNNFIVTTSGHFNTHSLNNAIEVMGADRVMFSVDYPYEDIHQACDWFDPLELEAGLKEKIAWGNASRVFNIK' A
#
# COMPACT_ATOMS: atom_id res chain seq x y z
N MET A 1 -13.71 14.00 2.77
CA MET A 1 -12.58 13.09 3.03
C MET A 1 -12.53 12.49 4.43
N HIS A 2 -12.98 13.20 5.48
CA HIS A 2 -12.91 12.72 6.86
C HIS A 2 -13.36 11.25 7.06
N TYR A 3 -14.53 10.86 6.54
CA TYR A 3 -15.03 9.48 6.73
C TYR A 3 -14.10 8.42 6.11
N LEU A 4 -13.64 8.64 4.88
CA LEU A 4 -12.73 7.72 4.19
C LEU A 4 -11.36 7.62 4.90
N GLN A 5 -10.78 8.75 5.30
CA GLN A 5 -9.48 8.81 5.97
C GLN A 5 -9.48 8.16 7.37
N ASN A 6 -10.65 8.03 8.00
CA ASN A 6 -10.76 7.47 9.35
C ASN A 6 -11.23 6.01 9.39
N ASN A 7 -12.01 5.59 8.39
CA ASN A 7 -12.71 4.31 8.43
C ASN A 7 -12.28 3.32 7.33
N PHE A 8 -11.51 3.76 6.33
CA PHE A 8 -11.11 2.92 5.20
C PHE A 8 -9.58 2.81 5.09
N ILE A 9 -9.16 1.71 4.47
CA ILE A 9 -7.80 1.44 4.05
C ILE A 9 -7.86 1.15 2.54
N VAL A 10 -6.85 1.58 1.79
CA VAL A 10 -6.71 1.28 0.36
C VAL A 10 -5.52 0.36 0.14
N THR A 11 -5.57 -0.43 -0.94
CA THR A 11 -4.47 -1.32 -1.31
C THR A 11 -4.02 -1.10 -2.75
N THR A 12 -2.81 -1.55 -3.09
CA THR A 12 -2.24 -1.46 -4.44
C THR A 12 -2.64 -2.62 -5.36
N SER A 13 -3.60 -3.46 -4.95
CA SER A 13 -4.07 -4.65 -5.68
C SER A 13 -4.37 -4.33 -7.15
N GLY A 14 -3.66 -4.98 -8.08
CA GLY A 14 -3.78 -4.76 -9.53
C GLY A 14 -3.56 -3.35 -10.04
N HIS A 15 -2.94 -2.47 -9.24
CA HIS A 15 -2.71 -1.06 -9.62
C HIS A 15 -1.28 -0.62 -9.27
N PHE A 16 -0.30 -1.24 -9.94
CA PHE A 16 1.14 -1.02 -9.76
C PHE A 16 1.62 0.28 -10.42
N ASN A 17 1.18 1.42 -9.90
CA ASN A 17 1.46 2.75 -10.45
C ASN A 17 1.94 3.72 -9.37
N THR A 18 3.17 4.20 -9.50
CA THR A 18 3.83 5.05 -8.49
C THR A 18 3.11 6.39 -8.28
N HIS A 19 2.60 7.03 -9.34
CA HIS A 19 1.86 8.28 -9.20
C HIS A 19 0.57 8.10 -8.41
N SER A 20 -0.15 7.00 -8.66
CA SER A 20 -1.38 6.67 -7.96
C SER A 20 -1.11 6.32 -6.49
N LEU A 21 -0.02 5.61 -6.21
CA LEU A 21 0.45 5.34 -4.84
C LEU A 21 0.73 6.65 -4.09
N ASN A 22 1.51 7.56 -4.69
CA ASN A 22 1.83 8.85 -4.07
C ASN A 22 0.58 9.68 -3.79
N ASN A 23 -0.35 9.76 -4.74
CA ASN A 23 -1.63 10.43 -4.53
C ASN A 23 -2.46 9.75 -3.41
N ALA A 24 -2.49 8.42 -3.35
CA ALA A 24 -3.18 7.71 -2.28
C ALA A 24 -2.57 8.02 -0.90
N ILE A 25 -1.24 8.08 -0.80
CA ILE A 25 -0.55 8.46 0.44
C ILE A 25 -0.90 9.90 0.84
N GLU A 26 -0.87 10.83 -0.11
CA GLU A 26 -1.19 12.25 0.15
C GLU A 26 -2.64 12.44 0.59
N VAL A 27 -3.59 11.78 -0.08
CA VAL A 27 -5.03 11.94 0.18
C VAL A 27 -5.50 11.13 1.39
N MET A 28 -5.02 9.90 1.57
CA MET A 28 -5.49 9.00 2.62
C MET A 28 -4.62 9.02 3.89
N GLY A 29 -3.36 9.40 3.75
CA GLY A 29 -2.34 9.29 4.80
C GLY A 29 -1.61 7.95 4.77
N ALA A 30 -0.34 7.96 5.19
CA ALA A 30 0.56 6.80 5.18
C ALA A 30 0.02 5.57 5.94
N ASP A 31 -0.75 5.77 7.01
CA ASP A 31 -1.30 4.67 7.83
C ASP A 31 -2.54 4.00 7.20
N ARG A 32 -2.97 4.46 6.02
CA ARG A 32 -4.19 4.02 5.33
C ARG A 32 -3.92 3.37 3.97
N VAL A 33 -2.66 3.09 3.64
CA VAL A 33 -2.25 2.46 2.37
C VAL A 33 -1.50 1.15 2.66
N MET A 34 -1.85 0.07 1.96
CA MET A 34 -1.18 -1.24 2.07
C MET A 34 -0.76 -1.77 0.69
N PHE A 35 0.35 -2.49 0.65
CA PHE A 35 0.72 -3.28 -0.51
C PHE A 35 -0.20 -4.50 -0.65
N SER A 36 -0.60 -4.79 -1.88
CA SER A 36 -1.35 -6.00 -2.27
C SER A 36 -1.14 -6.27 -3.77
N VAL A 37 -1.26 -7.54 -4.16
CA VAL A 37 -1.00 -8.00 -5.53
C VAL A 37 -2.29 -8.22 -6.32
N ASP A 38 -3.28 -8.90 -5.74
CA ASP A 38 -4.44 -9.50 -6.43
C ASP A 38 -4.14 -10.81 -7.20
N TYR A 39 -3.29 -11.66 -6.63
CA TYR A 39 -3.06 -13.01 -7.14
C TYR A 39 -4.33 -13.88 -7.00
N PRO A 40 -4.74 -14.70 -7.99
CA PRO A 40 -3.99 -15.08 -9.20
C PRO A 40 -4.32 -14.28 -10.47
N TYR A 41 -5.06 -13.18 -10.37
CA TYR A 41 -5.40 -12.35 -11.53
C TYR A 41 -4.21 -11.53 -12.02
N GLU A 42 -3.39 -11.07 -11.07
CA GLU A 42 -2.16 -10.32 -11.31
C GLU A 42 -0.93 -11.15 -10.92
N ASP A 43 0.21 -10.84 -11.56
CA ASP A 43 1.47 -11.53 -11.32
C ASP A 43 2.21 -10.97 -10.09
N ILE A 44 2.66 -11.88 -9.22
CA ILE A 44 3.38 -11.50 -7.99
C ILE A 44 4.71 -10.82 -8.31
N HIS A 45 5.43 -11.27 -9.33
CA HIS A 45 6.72 -10.68 -9.70
C HIS A 45 6.53 -9.26 -10.21
N GLN A 46 5.52 -9.01 -11.05
CA GLN A 46 5.22 -7.66 -11.52
C GLN A 46 4.97 -6.67 -10.37
N ALA A 47 4.23 -7.10 -9.34
CA ALA A 47 3.96 -6.26 -8.18
C ALA A 47 5.22 -5.98 -7.34
N CYS A 48 6.02 -7.01 -7.07
CA CYS A 48 7.26 -6.90 -6.30
C CYS A 48 8.33 -6.08 -7.06
N ASP A 49 8.53 -6.36 -8.35
CA ASP A 49 9.48 -5.66 -9.21
C ASP A 49 9.14 -4.16 -9.34
N TRP A 50 7.85 -3.80 -9.23
CA TRP A 50 7.43 -2.40 -9.14
C TRP A 50 7.68 -1.80 -7.76
N PHE A 51 7.32 -2.49 -6.68
CA PHE A 51 7.31 -1.91 -5.33
C PHE A 51 8.70 -1.85 -4.67
N ASP A 52 9.50 -2.90 -4.84
CA ASP A 52 10.82 -3.04 -4.20
C ASP A 52 11.84 -1.96 -4.59
N PRO A 53 11.91 -1.45 -5.84
CA PRO A 53 12.83 -0.37 -6.18
C PRO A 53 12.31 1.03 -5.82
N LEU A 54 11.10 1.20 -5.30
CA LEU A 54 10.56 2.54 -5.00
C LEU A 54 11.41 3.27 -3.95
N GLU A 55 11.81 4.49 -4.27
CA GLU A 55 12.50 5.42 -3.37
C GLU A 55 11.48 6.14 -2.47
N LEU A 56 11.13 5.50 -1.37
CA LEU A 56 10.31 6.06 -0.30
C LEU A 56 11.15 6.18 0.98
N GLU A 57 10.74 7.08 1.87
CA GLU A 57 11.29 7.11 3.23
C GLU A 57 11.13 5.73 3.88
N ALA A 58 12.15 5.27 4.60
CA ALA A 58 12.24 3.88 5.06
C ALA A 58 11.04 3.48 5.93
N GLY A 59 10.64 4.33 6.88
CA GLY A 59 9.48 4.09 7.73
C GLY A 59 8.15 4.05 6.95
N LEU A 60 7.99 4.94 5.96
CA LEU A 60 6.84 4.91 5.05
C LEU A 60 6.78 3.61 4.24
N LYS A 61 7.90 3.18 3.67
CA LYS A 61 7.97 1.95 2.87
C LYS A 61 7.61 0.74 3.71
N GLU A 62 8.14 0.64 4.93
CA GLU A 62 7.86 -0.45 5.87
C GLU A 62 6.37 -0.51 6.24
N LYS A 63 5.75 0.64 6.53
CA LYS A 63 4.31 0.73 6.82
C LYS A 63 3.47 0.17 5.69
N ILE A 64 3.76 0.56 4.44
CA ILE A 64 2.96 0.13 3.29
C ILE A 64 3.23 -1.33 2.94
N ALA A 65 4.49 -1.77 3.00
CA ALA A 65 4.90 -3.14 2.67
C ALA A 65 4.25 -4.19 3.57
N TRP A 66 4.18 -3.93 4.88
CA TRP A 66 3.62 -4.91 5.83
C TRP A 66 3.07 -4.30 7.13
N GLY A 67 3.63 -3.21 7.64
CA GLY A 67 3.33 -2.70 8.98
C GLY A 67 1.85 -2.33 9.18
N ASN A 68 1.23 -1.71 8.18
CA ASN A 68 -0.20 -1.39 8.20
C ASN A 68 -1.07 -2.65 8.19
N ALA A 69 -0.71 -3.66 7.39
CA ALA A 69 -1.42 -4.93 7.34
C ALA A 69 -1.31 -5.67 8.69
N SER A 70 -0.11 -5.72 9.28
CA SER A 70 0.08 -6.31 10.62
C SER A 70 -0.80 -5.65 11.68
N ARG A 71 -0.86 -4.31 11.70
CA ARG A 71 -1.73 -3.55 12.62
C ARG A 71 -3.23 -3.80 12.36
N VAL A 72 -3.66 -3.75 11.11
CA VAL A 72 -5.09 -3.83 10.74
C VAL A 72 -5.64 -5.25 10.92
N PHE A 73 -4.86 -6.26 10.53
CA PHE A 73 -5.27 -7.67 10.58
C PHE A 73 -4.75 -8.42 11.81
N ASN A 74 -4.06 -7.74 12.73
CA ASN A 74 -3.51 -8.32 13.97
C ASN A 74 -2.59 -9.53 13.70
N ILE A 75 -1.68 -9.39 12.73
CA ILE A 75 -0.69 -10.42 12.37
C ILE A 75 0.53 -10.25 13.28
N LYS A 76 0.96 -11.36 13.88
CA LYS A 76 2.12 -11.45 14.80
C LYS A 76 3.41 -11.75 14.08
#